data_AF-A0A6J6RIQ7-F1
#
_entry.id   AF-A0A6J6RIQ7-F1
#
_cell.length_a   1.000
_cell.length_b   1.000
_cell.length_c   1.000
_cell.angle_alpha   90.00
_cell.angle_beta   90.00
_cell.angle_gamma   90.00
#
_symmetry.space_group_name_H-M   'P 1'
#
loop_
_entity.id
_entity.type
_entity.pdbx_description
1 polymer ?
#
loop_
_entity_poly.entity_id
_entity_poly.type
_entity_poly.pdbx_seq_one_letter_code
_entity_poly.pdbx_strand_id
1 'polypeptide(L)'
;MAHFIVASPKFYPRYSAGLLAKRNYFRWVEYSISSSVMIVLIAQVTGVADITAIISIFGVNASMILFGWLQEKYENPGSGGWLPYIFGCITGIVPWIALCFYVFGIGGAGETKAPAFVYVIVLTIFLFFNSFALVQFLQYKQVGKWSNYLRGEATYITLSLVAKSALSWQIFANTLIPPA
;
A
#
# COMPACT_ATOMS: atom_id res chain seq x y z
N MET A 1 1.37 11.45 -11.29
CA MET A 1 0.67 11.19 -12.57
C MET A 1 -0.82 10.94 -12.37
N ALA A 2 -1.26 9.93 -11.61
CA ALA A 2 -2.69 9.60 -11.45
C ALA A 2 -3.56 10.78 -10.98
N HIS A 3 -3.08 11.59 -10.03
CA HIS A 3 -3.80 12.79 -9.59
C HIS A 3 -4.05 13.80 -10.73
N PHE A 4 -3.09 14.00 -11.63
CA PHE A 4 -3.26 14.88 -12.81
C PHE A 4 -4.23 14.28 -13.82
N ILE A 5 -4.21 12.96 -14.01
CA ILE A 5 -5.18 12.26 -14.87
C ILE A 5 -6.59 12.51 -14.32
N VAL A 6 -6.80 12.27 -13.03
CA VAL A 6 -8.11 12.43 -12.38
C VAL A 6 -8.60 13.88 -12.38
N ALA A 7 -7.69 14.86 -12.23
CA ALA A 7 -8.02 16.28 -12.31
C ALA A 7 -8.25 16.79 -13.75
N SER A 8 -7.85 16.03 -14.77
CA SER A 8 -7.98 16.46 -16.16
C SER A 8 -9.45 16.50 -16.62
N PRO A 9 -9.83 17.46 -17.50
CA PRO A 9 -11.20 17.56 -18.00
C PRO A 9 -11.72 16.29 -18.65
N LYS A 10 -10.83 15.49 -19.26
CA LYS A 10 -11.18 14.26 -19.98
C LYS A 10 -11.60 13.12 -19.05
N PHE A 11 -11.00 13.02 -17.86
CA PHE A 11 -11.22 11.90 -16.94
C PHE A 11 -11.97 12.28 -15.66
N TYR A 12 -12.01 13.57 -15.31
CA TYR A 12 -12.75 14.06 -14.15
C TYR A 12 -14.23 13.63 -14.11
N PRO A 13 -15.00 13.65 -15.24
CA PRO A 13 -16.37 13.17 -15.22
C PRO A 13 -16.49 11.69 -14.81
N ARG A 14 -15.56 10.83 -15.26
CA ARG A 14 -15.52 9.42 -14.87
C ARG A 14 -15.15 9.23 -13.41
N TYR A 15 -14.21 10.02 -12.92
CA TYR A 15 -13.84 10.01 -11.50
C TYR A 15 -15.03 10.42 -10.62
N SER A 16 -15.67 11.55 -10.92
CA SER A 16 -16.82 12.06 -10.19
C SER A 16 -17.98 11.04 -10.19
N ALA A 17 -18.32 10.47 -11.35
CA ALA A 17 -19.33 9.41 -11.44
C ALA A 17 -18.97 8.17 -10.60
N GLY A 18 -17.69 7.78 -10.57
CA GLY A 18 -17.21 6.71 -9.70
C GLY A 18 -17.41 7.02 -8.22
N LEU A 19 -17.04 8.22 -7.78
CA LEU A 19 -17.21 8.65 -6.39
C LEU A 19 -18.68 8.63 -5.95
N LEU A 20 -19.60 9.07 -6.82
CA LEU A 20 -21.05 9.00 -6.57
C LEU A 20 -21.53 7.55 -6.43
N ALA A 21 -20.93 6.63 -7.17
CA ALA A 21 -21.15 5.20 -7.04
C ALA A 21 -20.35 4.54 -5.90
N LYS A 22 -19.67 5.32 -5.04
CA LYS A 22 -18.81 4.85 -3.93
C LYS A 22 -17.67 3.96 -4.41
N ARG A 23 -17.02 4.33 -5.53
CA ARG A 23 -15.91 3.58 -6.14
C ARG A 23 -14.83 4.51 -6.68
N ASN A 24 -13.58 4.10 -6.57
CA ASN A 24 -12.48 4.80 -7.21
C ASN A 24 -11.50 3.85 -7.90
N TYR A 25 -11.77 3.57 -9.19
CA TYR A 25 -10.92 2.71 -10.00
C TYR A 25 -9.52 3.28 -10.25
N PHE A 26 -9.37 4.61 -10.33
CA PHE A 26 -8.07 5.24 -10.57
C PHE A 26 -7.11 5.00 -9.40
N ARG A 27 -7.62 5.04 -8.17
CA ARG A 27 -6.83 4.74 -6.96
C ARG A 27 -6.28 3.33 -6.98
N TRP A 28 -7.12 2.34 -7.28
CA TRP A 28 -6.68 0.94 -7.30
C TRP A 28 -5.65 0.66 -8.41
N VAL A 29 -5.80 1.27 -9.58
CA VAL A 29 -4.80 1.17 -10.66
C VAL A 29 -3.48 1.85 -10.27
N GLU A 30 -3.52 3.01 -9.62
CA GLU A 30 -2.30 3.68 -9.19
C GLU A 30 -1.61 2.92 -8.04
N TYR A 31 -2.37 2.42 -7.06
CA TYR A 31 -1.80 1.69 -5.93
C TYR A 31 -1.23 0.34 -6.35
N SER A 32 -1.81 -0.36 -7.33
CA SER A 32 -1.34 -1.69 -7.72
C SER A 32 0.06 -1.66 -8.32
N ILE A 33 0.44 -0.52 -8.89
CA ILE A 33 1.79 -0.26 -9.40
C ILE A 33 2.62 0.44 -8.33
N SER A 34 2.18 1.59 -7.82
CA SER A 34 2.99 2.43 -6.94
C SER A 34 3.35 1.74 -5.63
N SER A 35 2.38 1.11 -4.93
CA SER A 35 2.65 0.42 -3.67
C SER A 35 3.50 -0.83 -3.89
N SER A 36 3.36 -1.49 -5.05
CA SER A 36 4.15 -2.67 -5.41
C SER A 36 5.61 -2.31 -5.70
N VAL A 37 5.86 -1.17 -6.35
CA VAL A 37 7.21 -0.61 -6.48
C VAL A 37 7.78 -0.25 -5.10
N MET A 38 6.98 0.38 -4.23
CA MET A 38 7.42 0.73 -2.88
C MET A 38 7.88 -0.49 -2.06
N ILE A 39 7.09 -1.57 -2.03
CA ILE A 39 7.46 -2.76 -1.26
C ILE A 39 8.66 -3.50 -1.88
N VAL A 40 8.82 -3.47 -3.21
CA VAL A 40 10.02 -3.99 -3.88
C VAL A 40 11.27 -3.20 -3.46
N LEU A 41 11.20 -1.86 -3.44
CA LEU A 41 12.31 -1.04 -2.99
C LEU A 41 12.70 -1.34 -1.54
N ILE A 42 11.71 -1.53 -0.66
CA ILE A 42 11.95 -1.93 0.73
C ILE A 42 12.61 -3.30 0.78
N ALA A 43 12.12 -4.27 0.00
CA ALA A 43 12.71 -5.61 -0.07
C ALA A 43 14.18 -5.55 -0.50
N GLN A 44 14.51 -4.77 -1.53
CA GLN A 44 15.89 -4.60 -1.98
C GLN A 44 16.76 -3.93 -0.91
N VAL A 45 16.25 -2.90 -0.21
CA VAL A 45 16.97 -2.26 0.90
C VAL A 45 17.20 -3.24 2.07
N THR A 46 16.31 -4.20 2.29
CA THR A 46 16.52 -5.28 3.27
C THR A 46 17.45 -6.39 2.79
N GLY A 47 17.89 -6.37 1.53
CA GLY A 47 18.83 -7.34 0.96
C GLY A 47 18.22 -8.40 0.04
N VAL A 48 16.93 -8.30 -0.31
CA VAL A 48 16.32 -9.20 -1.30
C VAL A 48 16.86 -8.88 -2.69
N ALA A 49 17.67 -9.78 -3.25
CA ALA A 49 18.26 -9.64 -4.58
C ALA A 49 17.70 -10.63 -5.61
N ASP A 50 17.08 -11.73 -5.16
CA ASP A 50 16.53 -12.74 -6.06
C ASP A 50 15.35 -12.19 -6.89
N ILE A 51 15.45 -12.34 -8.21
CA ILE A 51 14.47 -11.78 -9.14
C ILE A 51 13.09 -12.44 -9.00
N THR A 52 13.04 -13.74 -8.67
CA THR A 52 11.77 -14.45 -8.50
C THR A 52 11.05 -14.01 -7.23
N ALA A 53 11.79 -13.75 -6.15
CA ALA A 53 11.28 -13.15 -4.93
C ALA A 53 10.74 -11.74 -5.18
N ILE A 54 11.49 -10.90 -5.91
CA ILE A 54 11.06 -9.53 -6.27
C ILE A 54 9.76 -9.55 -7.07
N ILE A 55 9.67 -10.38 -8.12
CA ILE A 55 8.46 -10.51 -8.95
C ILE A 55 7.29 -11.01 -8.10
N SER A 56 7.53 -11.98 -7.22
CA SER A 56 6.50 -12.55 -6.35
C SER A 56 5.98 -11.52 -5.33
N ILE A 57 6.86 -10.75 -4.71
CA ILE A 57 6.53 -9.64 -3.79
C ILE A 57 5.70 -8.59 -4.52
N PHE A 58 6.10 -8.21 -5.74
CA PHE A 58 5.34 -7.27 -6.55
C PHE A 58 3.93 -7.81 -6.86
N GLY A 59 3.85 -9.06 -7.34
CA GLY A 59 2.59 -9.69 -7.72
C GLY A 59 1.61 -9.88 -6.57
N VAL A 60 2.09 -10.35 -5.40
CA VAL A 60 1.24 -10.53 -4.23
C VAL A 60 0.78 -9.19 -3.64
N ASN A 61 1.62 -8.15 -3.68
CA ASN A 61 1.22 -6.81 -3.26
C ASN A 61 0.21 -6.18 -4.23
N ALA A 62 0.40 -6.33 -5.54
CA ALA A 62 -0.58 -5.92 -6.53
C ALA A 62 -1.92 -6.64 -6.29
N SER A 63 -1.88 -7.93 -5.94
CA SER A 63 -3.07 -8.73 -5.62
C SER A 63 -3.83 -8.17 -4.42
N MET A 64 -3.15 -7.76 -3.35
CA MET A 64 -3.78 -7.06 -2.21
C MET A 64 -4.61 -5.86 -2.67
N ILE A 65 -4.05 -5.03 -3.57
CA ILE A 65 -4.74 -3.86 -4.10
C ILE A 65 -5.94 -4.26 -4.97
N LEU A 66 -5.78 -5.28 -5.82
CA LEU A 66 -6.87 -5.78 -6.67
C LEU A 66 -8.01 -6.35 -5.82
N PHE A 67 -7.73 -6.97 -4.67
CA PHE A 67 -8.76 -7.40 -3.74
C PHE A 67 -9.53 -6.24 -3.09
N GLY A 68 -8.85 -5.13 -2.78
CA GLY A 68 -9.52 -3.88 -2.39
C GLY A 68 -10.42 -3.32 -3.49
N TRP A 69 -9.98 -3.41 -4.75
CA TRP A 69 -10.85 -3.08 -5.88
C TRP A 69 -12.07 -4.02 -5.96
N LEU A 70 -11.89 -5.34 -5.82
CA LEU A 70 -13.00 -6.28 -5.82
C LEU A 70 -14.01 -5.97 -4.69
N GLN A 71 -13.52 -5.58 -3.51
CA GLN A 71 -14.37 -5.08 -2.42
C GLN A 71 -15.25 -3.91 -2.89
N GLU A 72 -14.65 -2.88 -3.52
CA GLU A 72 -15.40 -1.74 -4.08
C GLU A 72 -16.35 -2.09 -5.22
N LYS A 73 -15.99 -3.07 -6.04
CA LYS A 73 -16.78 -3.43 -7.22
C LYS A 73 -17.99 -4.29 -6.87
N TYR A 74 -17.86 -5.22 -5.94
CA TYR A 74 -18.87 -6.23 -5.67
C TYR A 74 -19.62 -6.02 -4.35
N GLU A 75 -19.02 -5.33 -3.39
CA GLU A 75 -19.64 -5.08 -2.08
C GLU A 75 -20.05 -3.62 -1.91
N ASN A 76 -21.14 -3.41 -1.18
CA ASN A 76 -21.61 -2.09 -0.80
C ASN A 76 -21.25 -1.81 0.67
N PRO A 77 -20.86 -0.58 1.04
CA PRO A 77 -20.68 -0.23 2.44
C PRO A 77 -21.93 -0.58 3.28
N GLY A 78 -21.75 -1.34 4.36
CA GLY A 78 -22.83 -1.86 5.18
C GLY A 78 -23.44 -3.21 4.74
N SER A 79 -23.06 -3.78 3.58
CA SER A 79 -23.62 -5.06 3.09
C SER A 79 -23.22 -6.27 3.95
N GLY A 80 -22.11 -6.18 4.68
CA GLY A 80 -21.56 -7.28 5.47
C GLY A 80 -20.68 -8.25 4.68
N GLY A 81 -20.45 -8.03 3.38
CA GLY A 81 -19.49 -8.80 2.61
C GLY A 81 -18.06 -8.34 2.86
N TRP A 82 -17.21 -9.25 3.36
CA TRP A 82 -15.82 -8.98 3.75
C TRP A 82 -14.80 -9.84 3.03
N LEU A 83 -15.25 -10.77 2.18
CA LEU A 83 -14.38 -11.78 1.61
C LEU A 83 -13.23 -11.19 0.78
N PRO A 84 -13.48 -10.22 -0.14
CA PRO A 84 -12.39 -9.56 -0.85
C PRO A 84 -11.43 -8.82 0.10
N TYR A 85 -11.94 -8.10 1.09
CA TYR A 85 -11.11 -7.44 2.11
C TYR A 85 -10.19 -8.42 2.84
N ILE A 86 -10.72 -9.57 3.29
CA ILE A 86 -9.96 -10.60 3.99
C ILE A 86 -8.86 -11.18 3.08
N PHE A 87 -9.16 -11.47 1.82
CA PHE A 87 -8.16 -11.93 0.85
C PHE A 87 -7.09 -10.87 0.57
N GLY A 88 -7.48 -9.59 0.57
CA GLY A 88 -6.56 -8.46 0.54
C GLY A 88 -5.61 -8.47 1.74
N CYS A 89 -6.11 -8.68 2.95
CA CYS A 89 -5.26 -8.76 4.15
C CYS A 89 -4.30 -9.96 4.11
N ILE A 90 -4.78 -11.14 3.67
CA ILE A 90 -3.94 -12.35 3.56
C ILE A 90 -2.81 -12.13 2.56
N THR A 91 -3.11 -11.60 1.38
CA THR A 91 -2.06 -11.31 0.38
C THR A 91 -1.16 -10.16 0.82
N GLY A 92 -1.73 -9.15 1.48
CA GLY A 92 -1.01 -7.96 1.96
C GLY A 92 -0.01 -8.23 3.06
N ILE A 93 -0.22 -9.25 3.92
CA ILE A 93 0.72 -9.58 5.01
C ILE A 93 1.94 -10.39 4.53
N VAL A 94 1.83 -11.10 3.40
CA VAL A 94 2.88 -12.01 2.90
C VAL A 94 4.23 -11.31 2.68
N PRO A 95 4.31 -10.15 1.99
CA PRO A 95 5.59 -9.44 1.85
C PRO A 95 6.23 -9.11 3.20
N TRP A 96 5.46 -8.68 4.19
CA TRP A 96 5.99 -8.32 5.51
C TRP A 96 6.55 -9.52 6.27
N ILE A 97 5.89 -10.67 6.17
CA ILE A 97 6.41 -11.92 6.73
C ILE A 97 7.76 -12.26 6.09
N ALA A 98 7.87 -12.15 4.75
CA ALA A 98 9.12 -12.39 4.05
C ALA A 98 10.23 -11.41 4.52
N LEU A 99 9.92 -10.12 4.66
CA LEU A 99 10.86 -9.11 5.12
C LEU A 99 11.35 -9.37 6.55
N CYS A 100 10.54 -9.95 7.44
CA CYS A 100 10.97 -10.30 8.80
C CYS A 100 12.17 -11.26 8.80
N PHE A 101 12.24 -12.21 7.86
CA PHE A 101 13.39 -13.12 7.78
C PHE A 101 14.69 -12.38 7.45
N TYR A 102 14.62 -11.39 6.55
CA TYR A 102 15.77 -10.57 6.17
C TYR A 102 16.16 -9.57 7.26
N VAL A 103 15.19 -8.86 7.82
CA VAL A 103 15.41 -7.82 8.84
C VAL A 103 15.97 -8.40 10.14
N PHE A 104 15.53 -9.60 10.54
CA PHE A 104 16.01 -10.26 11.76
C PHE A 104 17.10 -11.31 11.51
N GLY A 105 17.54 -11.51 10.26
CA GLY A 105 18.56 -12.51 9.92
C GLY A 105 18.17 -13.94 10.29
N ILE A 106 16.87 -14.27 10.25
CA ILE A 106 16.36 -15.57 10.70
C ILE A 106 16.84 -16.65 9.73
N GLY A 107 17.64 -17.60 10.24
CA GLY A 107 18.25 -18.66 9.44
C GLY A 107 19.55 -18.26 8.72
N GLY A 108 20.06 -17.04 8.97
CA GLY A 108 21.36 -16.57 8.49
C GLY A 108 22.49 -16.79 9.51
N ALA A 109 23.72 -16.44 9.14
CA ALA A 109 24.85 -16.42 10.06
C ALA A 109 24.59 -15.39 11.18
N GLY A 110 24.95 -15.72 12.43
CA GLY A 110 24.54 -14.99 13.65
C GLY A 110 24.97 -13.53 13.80
N GLU A 111 25.54 -12.90 12.77
CA GLU A 111 26.09 -11.54 12.81
C GLU A 111 25.49 -10.58 11.77
N THR A 112 24.59 -11.03 10.88
CA THR A 112 23.95 -10.14 9.89
C THR A 112 22.80 -9.36 10.53
N LYS A 113 23.12 -8.25 11.18
CA LYS A 113 22.12 -7.26 11.63
C LYS A 113 21.86 -6.25 10.52
N ALA A 114 20.60 -5.99 10.20
CA ALA A 114 20.25 -4.92 9.27
C ALA A 114 20.68 -3.55 9.85
N PRO A 115 20.99 -2.55 9.00
CA PRO A 115 21.20 -1.19 9.48
C PRO A 115 19.96 -0.65 10.21
N ALA A 116 20.16 0.19 11.22
CA ALA A 116 19.07 0.73 12.04
C ALA A 116 17.94 1.41 11.22
N PHE A 117 18.31 2.14 10.15
CA PHE A 117 17.34 2.82 9.30
C PHE A 117 16.40 1.86 8.56
N VAL A 118 16.82 0.61 8.31
CA VAL A 118 15.98 -0.41 7.65
C VAL A 118 14.81 -0.79 8.55
N TYR A 119 15.05 -0.97 9.85
CA TYR A 119 13.98 -1.23 10.82
C TYR A 119 12.98 -0.06 10.87
N VAL A 120 13.47 1.18 10.83
CA VAL A 120 12.64 2.38 10.83
C VAL A 120 11.77 2.45 9.57
N ILE A 121 12.34 2.20 8.38
CA ILE A 121 11.61 2.16 7.12
C ILE A 121 10.52 1.09 7.17
N VAL A 122 10.88 -0.14 7.55
CA VAL A 122 9.94 -1.28 7.59
C VAL A 122 8.79 -0.99 8.55
N LEU A 123 9.08 -0.54 9.78
CA LEU A 123 8.05 -0.21 10.76
C LEU A 123 7.14 0.94 10.28
N THR A 124 7.72 2.02 9.79
CA THR A 124 6.97 3.20 9.33
C THR A 124 6.02 2.85 8.20
N ILE A 125 6.51 2.15 7.17
CA ILE A 125 5.68 1.80 6.02
C ILE A 125 4.67 0.71 6.36
N PHE A 126 5.00 -0.22 7.27
CA PHE A 126 4.05 -1.20 7.78
C PHE A 126 2.85 -0.52 8.44
N LEU A 127 3.08 0.49 9.28
CA LEU A 127 2.01 1.27 9.91
C LEU A 127 1.16 2.02 8.87
N PHE A 128 1.78 2.58 7.83
CA PHE A 128 1.02 3.20 6.75
C PHE A 128 0.16 2.19 5.98
N PHE A 129 0.70 1.02 5.61
CA PHE A 129 -0.04 -0.03 4.92
C PHE A 129 -1.25 -0.51 5.72
N ASN A 130 -1.09 -0.72 7.03
CA ASN A 130 -2.20 -1.05 7.92
C ASN A 130 -3.23 0.09 8.01
N SER A 131 -2.78 1.34 7.94
CA SER A 131 -3.69 2.50 7.90
C SER A 131 -4.54 2.52 6.63
N PHE A 132 -3.99 2.13 5.47
CA PHE A 132 -4.79 1.96 4.24
C PHE A 132 -5.87 0.88 4.39
N ALA A 133 -5.52 -0.28 4.95
CA ALA A 133 -6.48 -1.33 5.23
C ALA A 133 -7.57 -0.87 6.21
N LEU A 134 -7.17 -0.15 7.26
CA LEU A 134 -8.09 0.40 8.26
C LEU A 134 -9.10 1.38 7.64
N VAL A 135 -8.69 2.23 6.70
CA VAL A 135 -9.63 3.12 6.00
C VAL A 135 -10.70 2.31 5.27
N GLN A 136 -10.32 1.27 4.52
CA GLN A 136 -11.28 0.41 3.83
C GLN A 136 -12.23 -0.26 4.81
N PHE A 137 -11.69 -0.78 5.91
CA PHE A 137 -12.47 -1.41 6.97
C PHE A 137 -13.51 -0.46 7.57
N LEU A 138 -13.09 0.74 7.99
CA LEU A 138 -13.97 1.73 8.61
C LEU A 138 -15.04 2.24 7.64
N GLN A 139 -14.67 2.41 6.37
CA GLN A 139 -15.57 2.84 5.31
C GLN A 139 -16.65 1.78 5.02
N TYR A 140 -16.27 0.50 4.95
CA TYR A 140 -17.22 -0.59 4.72
C TYR A 140 -18.06 -0.95 5.94
N LYS A 141 -17.53 -0.75 7.15
CA LYS A 141 -18.29 -0.86 8.41
C LYS A 141 -19.17 0.36 8.66
N GLN A 142 -19.00 1.45 7.89
CA GLN A 142 -19.71 2.72 8.06
C GLN A 142 -19.58 3.31 9.47
N VAL A 143 -18.40 3.21 10.08
CA VAL A 143 -18.20 3.66 11.47
C VAL A 143 -18.17 5.20 11.53
N GLY A 144 -19.16 5.80 12.18
CA GLY A 144 -19.20 7.25 12.42
C GLY A 144 -19.03 8.08 11.15
N LYS A 145 -17.98 8.93 11.11
CA LYS A 145 -17.71 9.83 9.99
C LYS A 145 -17.30 9.09 8.69
N TRP A 146 -16.92 7.81 8.78
CA TRP A 146 -16.52 6.98 7.64
C TRP A 146 -17.69 6.43 6.82
N SER A 147 -18.93 6.65 7.28
CA SER A 147 -20.14 6.45 6.48
C SER A 147 -20.15 7.33 5.21
N ASN A 148 -19.47 8.48 5.24
CA ASN A 148 -19.24 9.32 4.08
C ASN A 148 -18.04 8.82 3.26
N TYR A 149 -18.31 8.30 2.05
CA TYR A 149 -17.30 7.79 1.12
C TYR A 149 -16.19 8.81 0.82
N LEU A 150 -16.56 10.10 0.67
CA LEU A 150 -15.60 11.16 0.34
C LEU A 150 -14.57 11.39 1.45
N ARG A 151 -14.92 11.09 2.71
CA ARG A 151 -13.97 11.13 3.81
C ARG A 151 -12.91 10.03 3.68
N GLY A 152 -13.34 8.84 3.29
CA GLY A 152 -12.45 7.72 2.97
C GLY A 152 -11.48 8.11 1.85
N GLU A 153 -12.02 8.63 0.75
CA GLU A 153 -11.25 9.09 -0.40
C GLU A 153 -10.22 10.18 -0.05
N ALA A 154 -10.61 11.22 0.70
CA ALA A 154 -9.69 12.27 1.14
C ALA A 154 -8.57 11.72 2.05
N THR A 155 -8.90 10.73 2.89
CA THR A 155 -7.91 10.06 3.74
C THR A 155 -6.93 9.25 2.90
N TYR A 156 -7.41 8.52 1.88
CA TYR A 156 -6.54 7.78 0.98
C TYR A 156 -5.54 8.68 0.26
N ILE A 157 -5.99 9.83 -0.25
CA ILE A 157 -5.10 10.80 -0.91
C ILE A 157 -4.04 11.30 0.08
N THR A 158 -4.44 11.65 1.30
CA THR A 158 -3.51 12.11 2.35
C THR A 158 -2.50 11.03 2.72
N LEU A 159 -2.97 9.80 2.98
CA LEU A 159 -2.10 8.66 3.30
C LEU A 159 -1.13 8.36 2.15
N SER A 160 -1.57 8.44 0.90
CA SER A 160 -0.73 8.23 -0.28
C SER A 160 0.42 9.24 -0.32
N LEU A 161 0.10 10.52 -0.13
CA LEU A 161 1.10 11.59 -0.11
C LEU A 161 2.10 11.40 1.03
N VAL A 162 1.61 11.17 2.25
CA VAL A 162 2.46 11.05 3.44
C VAL A 162 3.32 9.79 3.38
N ALA A 163 2.76 8.63 3.06
CA ALA A 163 3.49 7.36 3.04
C ALA A 163 4.57 7.34 1.94
N LYS A 164 4.23 7.84 0.73
CA LYS A 164 5.20 7.93 -0.38
C LYS A 164 6.33 8.90 -0.04
N SER A 165 5.99 10.09 0.50
CA SER A 165 6.99 11.08 0.90
C SER A 165 7.90 10.52 2.00
N ALA A 166 7.33 9.88 3.03
CA ALA A 166 8.08 9.27 4.11
C ALA A 166 9.06 8.21 3.58
N LEU A 167 8.63 7.32 2.68
CA LEU A 167 9.53 6.32 2.10
C LEU A 167 10.63 6.98 1.27
N SER A 168 10.29 7.92 0.39
CA SER A 168 11.24 8.58 -0.51
C SER A 168 12.34 9.28 0.28
N TRP A 169 12.00 10.05 1.32
CA TRP A 169 12.99 10.76 2.12
C TRP A 169 13.83 9.83 2.99
N GLN A 170 13.24 8.76 3.56
CA GLN A 170 14.00 7.77 4.32
C GLN A 170 15.00 7.00 3.44
N ILE A 171 14.61 6.60 2.23
CA ILE A 171 15.55 5.95 1.29
C ILE A 171 16.64 6.95 0.87
N PHE A 172 16.25 8.17 0.48
CA PHE A 172 17.19 9.19 0.01
C PHE A 172 18.28 9.49 1.04
N ALA A 173 17.87 9.79 2.28
CA ALA A 173 18.80 10.17 3.35
C ALA A 173 19.80 9.08 3.71
N ASN A 174 19.44 7.80 3.54
CA ASN A 174 20.26 6.67 4.00
C ASN A 174 20.99 5.91 2.89
N THR A 175 20.62 6.13 1.62
CA THR A 175 21.18 5.35 0.50
C THR A 175 21.61 6.18 -0.71
N LEU A 176 21.12 7.42 -0.86
CA LEU A 176 21.37 8.25 -2.05
C LEU A 176 22.22 9.49 -1.75
N ILE A 177 22.44 9.84 -0.48
CA ILE A 177 23.41 10.88 -0.11
C ILE A 177 24.83 10.29 -0.27
N PRO A 178 25.68 10.86 -1.14
CA PRO A 178 27.06 10.39 -1.28
C PRO A 178 27.85 10.63 0.01
N PRO A 179 28.83 9.77 0.33
CA PRO A 179 29.73 10.04 1.45
C PRO A 179 30.48 11.35 1.21
N ALA A 180 30.63 12.14 2.28
CA ALA A 180 31.39 13.39 2.28
C ALA A 180 32.89 13.14 2.09
#